data_AF-A0A6A5WFK7-F1
#
_entry.id   AF-A0A6A5WFK7-F1
#
_cell.length_a   1.000
_cell.length_b   1.000
_cell.length_c   1.000
_cell.angle_alpha   90.00
_cell.angle_beta   90.00
_cell.angle_gamma   90.00
#
_symmetry.space_group_name_H-M   'P 1'
#
loop_
_entity.id
_entity.type
_entity.pdbx_description
1 polymer ?
#
loop_
_entity_poly.entity_id
_entity_poly.type
_entity_poly.pdbx_seq_one_letter_code
_entity_poly.pdbx_strand_id
1 'polypeptide(L)'
;MSKYPVKGESAYKFPLEPSMATIPIFRLIENGITSPCNILKHAALNTLLKGVGQRAGYKETLTAYCFRRGYGNSVDKILTSAERIAAMGHTNTDIFVKSYMSSVSGINNQAILQSRTPLKGLVEQHRTMQLGRNHQAPKSSSLTTTYPLIVVKPEDAAKSVKQQNEIRRQMRKKNFEKERKDFFEAGSFSTTPTASSEDQDIRQPSRYLEAVLRYEPDRCHIMNRLFQTKHEEIPLSEVVQPFQRMASQKGVLSQYPDTKQNSDGSCYHCQFQETRRPQRLNSHLLMCERRSKVRRAQEETKHHFEQNIHPCRWNDCGQRFRGKSCGSYSLHVDAHLTRTSLFQCLWNRCGQSCNNYEELALHLSTTHDVLSEWTTPTRQHFCFEHACWLPTDQTWHQHLKTHHMPYLNDFCGIIRKRGLVIVAGLCVFCLADENAAIETRFAQHHDVNLLHKHLQEHVAALGPALERCPHPMCDESIASEDGFWEHANIVHGMPPFGPPNLTAKRKALKLEDDESW
;
A
#
# COMPACT_ATOMS: atom_id res chain seq x y z
N MET A 1 -20.47 46.97 25.48
CA MET A 1 -19.60 46.82 24.29
C MET A 1 -19.79 45.41 23.74
N SER A 2 -19.92 45.23 22.43
CA SER A 2 -20.11 43.91 21.81
C SER A 2 -18.98 42.97 22.26
N LYS A 3 -19.33 41.82 22.85
CA LYS A 3 -18.36 40.76 23.25
C LYS A 3 -17.72 40.07 22.04
N TYR A 4 -18.26 40.29 20.84
CA TYR A 4 -17.86 39.61 19.61
C TYR A 4 -17.42 40.61 18.53
N PRO A 5 -16.40 40.28 17.71
CA PRO A 5 -15.99 41.11 16.58
C PRO A 5 -17.17 41.33 15.63
N VAL A 6 -17.39 42.57 15.18
CA VAL A 6 -18.41 42.84 14.16
C VAL A 6 -17.96 42.21 12.85
N LYS A 7 -18.87 41.56 12.11
CA LYS A 7 -18.54 40.92 10.83
C LYS A 7 -17.94 41.96 9.87
N GLY A 8 -16.75 41.67 9.34
CA GLY A 8 -16.03 42.58 8.43
C GLY A 8 -15.13 43.63 9.12
N GLU A 9 -15.09 43.67 10.45
CA GLU A 9 -14.21 44.59 11.19
C GLU A 9 -12.76 44.08 11.18
N SER A 10 -11.81 44.96 10.82
CA SER A 10 -10.39 44.62 10.70
C SER A 10 -9.62 44.71 12.02
N ALA A 11 -10.30 45.03 13.13
CA ALA A 11 -9.71 45.23 14.44
C ALA A 11 -10.56 44.58 15.53
N TYR A 12 -9.92 43.98 16.53
CA TYR A 12 -10.57 43.40 17.70
C TYR A 12 -9.91 43.94 18.97
N LYS A 13 -10.73 44.28 19.96
CA LYS A 13 -10.26 44.75 21.27
C LYS A 13 -10.16 43.57 22.22
N PHE A 14 -8.93 43.21 22.59
CA PHE A 14 -8.68 42.20 23.62
C PHE A 14 -8.61 42.87 25.00
N PRO A 15 -9.20 42.28 26.05
CA PRO A 15 -8.89 42.67 27.42
C PRO A 15 -7.46 42.20 27.73
N LEU A 16 -6.56 43.14 27.95
CA LEU A 16 -5.15 42.88 28.27
C LEU A 16 -4.84 43.42 29.67
N GLU A 17 -4.04 42.67 30.43
CA GLU A 17 -3.46 43.16 31.68
C GLU A 17 -2.56 44.37 31.39
N PRO A 18 -2.55 45.43 32.22
CA PRO A 18 -1.72 46.61 31.98
C PRO A 18 -0.22 46.31 31.78
N SER A 19 0.30 45.28 32.46
CA SER A 19 1.69 44.80 32.34
C SER A 19 2.01 44.25 30.95
N MET A 20 1.00 43.79 30.20
CA MET A 20 1.14 43.19 28.87
C MET A 20 0.89 44.19 27.73
N ALA A 21 0.52 45.45 28.04
CA ALA A 21 0.14 46.44 27.05
C ALA A 21 1.26 46.80 26.06
N THR A 22 2.52 46.67 26.47
CA THR A 22 3.70 47.00 25.66
C THR A 22 4.32 45.78 24.96
N ILE A 23 3.84 44.57 25.26
CA ILE A 23 4.37 43.32 24.71
C ILE A 23 3.54 42.94 23.48
N PRO A 24 4.16 42.85 22.28
CA PRO A 24 3.43 42.45 21.09
C PRO A 24 2.96 41.00 21.17
N ILE A 25 1.71 40.73 20.78
CA ILE A 25 1.14 39.38 20.74
C ILE A 25 1.90 38.50 19.73
N PHE A 26 2.11 39.02 18.51
CA PHE A 26 2.95 38.38 17.50
C PHE A 26 4.29 39.09 17.48
N ARG A 27 5.36 38.42 17.94
CA ARG A 27 6.70 39.02 18.05
C ARG A 27 7.55 38.69 16.83
N LEU A 28 8.35 39.67 16.39
CA LEU A 28 9.29 39.51 15.29
C LEU A 28 10.45 38.59 15.72
N ILE A 29 10.88 37.71 14.83
CA ILE A 29 12.09 36.90 15.03
C ILE A 29 13.23 37.56 14.27
N GLU A 30 14.27 37.98 14.99
CA GLU A 30 15.49 38.58 14.44
C GLU A 30 16.66 37.64 14.75
N ASN A 31 17.36 37.16 13.73
CA ASN A 31 18.50 36.23 13.88
C ASN A 31 18.22 34.98 14.74
N GLY A 32 16.98 34.47 14.69
CA GLY A 32 16.56 33.30 15.46
C GLY A 32 16.10 33.60 16.90
N ILE A 33 16.17 34.86 17.34
CA ILE A 33 15.76 35.29 18.69
C ILE A 33 14.44 36.06 18.59
N THR A 34 13.52 35.79 19.52
CA THR A 34 12.25 36.52 19.60
C THR A 34 12.49 37.91 20.15
N SER A 35 12.13 38.94 19.39
CA SER A 35 12.25 40.33 19.83
C SER A 35 11.31 40.58 21.01
N PRO A 36 11.78 41.19 22.12
CA PRO A 36 10.94 41.47 23.28
C PRO A 36 9.88 42.54 23.00
N CYS A 37 10.15 43.46 22.06
CA CYS A 37 9.34 44.67 21.85
C CYS A 37 8.85 44.84 20.40
N ASN A 38 9.40 44.13 19.40
CA ASN A 38 9.01 44.33 18.00
C ASN A 38 7.85 43.41 17.60
N ILE A 39 6.79 44.02 17.06
CA ILE A 39 5.66 43.28 16.48
C ILE A 39 6.01 42.67 15.13
N LEU A 40 5.55 41.44 14.89
CA LEU A 40 5.62 40.77 13.60
C LEU A 40 4.68 41.47 12.62
N LYS A 41 5.25 42.30 11.75
CA LYS A 41 4.49 43.03 10.72
C LYS A 41 4.00 42.06 9.63
N HIS A 42 2.89 42.41 8.98
CA HIS A 42 2.33 41.66 7.83
C HIS A 42 3.38 41.32 6.76
N ALA A 43 4.27 42.26 6.43
CA ALA A 43 5.34 42.03 5.45
C ALA A 43 6.38 41.00 5.92
N ALA A 44 6.69 40.99 7.22
CA ALA A 44 7.61 40.03 7.82
C ALA A 44 6.97 38.62 7.80
N LEU A 45 5.72 38.49 8.23
CA LEU A 45 4.97 37.22 8.18
C LEU A 45 4.91 36.64 6.77
N ASN A 46 4.57 37.44 5.75
CA ASN A 46 4.55 36.96 4.36
C ASN A 46 5.93 36.53 3.86
N THR A 47 7.00 37.17 4.34
CA THR A 47 8.36 36.75 4.01
C THR A 47 8.65 35.38 4.64
N LEU A 48 8.28 35.18 5.91
CA LEU A 48 8.41 33.88 6.59
C LEU A 48 7.64 32.77 5.85
N LEU A 49 6.37 33.02 5.53
CA LEU A 49 5.52 32.05 4.83
C LEU A 49 6.05 31.68 3.44
N LYS A 50 6.63 32.65 2.70
CA LYS A 50 7.30 32.38 1.42
C LYS A 50 8.43 31.35 1.57
N GLY A 51 9.32 31.56 2.55
CA GLY A 51 10.43 30.65 2.82
C GLY A 51 9.95 29.27 3.27
N VAL A 52 8.95 29.22 4.14
CA VAL A 52 8.33 27.94 4.57
C VAL A 52 7.70 27.21 3.38
N GLY A 53 6.96 27.92 2.53
CA GLY A 53 6.33 27.34 1.35
C GLY A 53 7.33 26.72 0.38
N GLN A 54 8.45 27.40 0.11
CA GLN A 54 9.52 26.88 -0.72
C GLN A 54 10.15 25.61 -0.11
N ARG A 55 10.49 25.64 1.19
CA ARG A 55 11.04 24.46 1.87
C ARG A 55 10.07 23.29 1.90
N ALA A 56 8.78 23.55 2.02
CA ALA A 56 7.71 22.55 1.94
C ALA A 56 7.38 22.07 0.51
N GLY A 57 8.11 22.58 -0.50
CA GLY A 57 8.03 22.15 -1.89
C GLY A 57 7.00 22.89 -2.74
N TYR A 58 6.34 23.94 -2.26
CA TYR A 58 5.29 24.62 -3.02
C TYR A 58 5.84 25.47 -4.18
N LYS A 59 5.42 25.14 -5.42
CA LYS A 59 5.72 25.94 -6.63
C LYS A 59 5.00 27.27 -6.65
N GLU A 60 3.89 27.45 -5.96
CA GLU A 60 3.23 28.74 -5.77
C GLU A 60 3.70 29.40 -4.47
N THR A 61 3.49 30.71 -4.34
CA THR A 61 3.91 31.44 -3.13
C THR A 61 2.89 31.22 -2.02
N LEU A 62 3.33 30.64 -0.91
CA LEU A 62 2.49 30.48 0.28
C LEU A 62 2.30 31.84 0.97
N THR A 63 1.03 32.21 1.17
CA THR A 63 0.64 33.45 1.87
C THR A 63 -0.41 33.13 2.91
N ALA A 64 -0.67 34.06 3.84
CA ALA A 64 -1.78 33.93 4.79
C ALA A 64 -3.13 33.72 4.07
N TYR A 65 -3.27 34.31 2.88
CA TYR A 65 -4.46 34.17 2.05
C TYR A 65 -4.69 32.72 1.59
N CYS A 66 -3.62 31.97 1.29
CA CYS A 66 -3.72 30.56 0.88
C CYS A 66 -4.37 29.69 1.96
N PHE A 67 -4.04 29.91 3.24
CA PHE A 67 -4.64 29.18 4.36
C PHE A 67 -6.12 29.51 4.50
N ARG A 68 -6.49 30.80 4.42
CA ARG A 68 -7.89 31.23 4.47
C ARG A 68 -8.68 30.67 3.29
N ARG A 69 -8.07 30.57 2.12
CA ARG A 69 -8.64 29.92 0.92
C ARG A 69 -8.86 28.42 1.11
N GLY A 70 -7.86 27.71 1.66
CA GLY A 70 -7.97 26.29 1.98
C GLY A 70 -9.08 26.02 2.99
N TYR A 71 -9.09 26.77 4.11
CA TYR A 71 -10.14 26.70 5.12
C TYR A 71 -11.53 26.95 4.51
N GLY A 72 -11.68 28.04 3.75
CA GLY A 72 -12.93 28.39 3.07
C GLY A 72 -13.45 27.28 2.17
N ASN A 73 -12.59 26.69 1.32
CA ASN A 73 -12.99 25.60 0.43
C ASN A 73 -13.32 24.29 1.15
N SER A 74 -12.73 24.04 2.32
CA SER A 74 -13.05 22.87 3.15
C SER A 74 -14.41 23.02 3.84
N VAL A 75 -14.67 24.19 4.45
CA VAL A 75 -15.94 24.42 5.15
C VAL A 75 -17.12 24.64 4.21
N ASP A 76 -16.87 25.10 2.98
CA ASP A 76 -17.90 25.26 1.93
C ASP A 76 -18.65 23.95 1.60
N LYS A 77 -17.99 22.81 1.78
CA LYS A 77 -18.57 21.48 1.53
C LYS A 77 -19.50 21.01 2.65
N ILE A 78 -19.46 21.67 3.81
CA ILE A 78 -20.07 21.22 5.07
C ILE A 78 -21.10 22.23 5.58
N LEU A 79 -20.75 23.52 5.53
CA LEU A 79 -21.53 24.60 6.11
C LEU A 79 -22.50 25.22 5.11
N THR A 80 -23.62 25.73 5.61
CA THR A 80 -24.51 26.59 4.83
C THR A 80 -23.82 27.91 4.48
N SER A 81 -24.37 28.65 3.51
CA SER A 81 -23.80 29.95 3.11
C SER A 81 -23.76 30.96 4.27
N ALA A 82 -24.76 30.96 5.16
CA ALA A 82 -24.81 31.86 6.32
C ALA A 82 -23.77 31.50 7.39
N GLU A 83 -23.60 30.20 7.67
CA GLU A 83 -22.58 29.69 8.58
C GLU A 83 -21.16 29.93 8.04
N ARG A 84 -20.95 29.73 6.73
CA ARG A 84 -19.67 30.04 6.06
C ARG A 84 -19.34 31.53 6.16
N ILE A 85 -20.31 32.43 5.98
CA ILE A 85 -20.11 33.87 6.17
C ILE A 85 -19.66 34.16 7.60
N ALA A 86 -20.29 33.54 8.60
CA ALA A 86 -19.91 33.71 9.99
C ALA A 86 -18.50 33.16 10.28
N ALA A 87 -18.22 31.93 9.84
CA ALA A 87 -16.94 31.25 10.04
C ALA A 87 -15.76 31.97 9.36
N MET A 88 -15.99 32.50 8.16
CA MET A 88 -14.98 33.24 7.40
C MET A 88 -14.91 34.72 7.78
N GLY A 89 -15.82 35.22 8.61
CA GLY A 89 -15.93 36.65 8.96
C GLY A 89 -16.22 37.55 7.75
N HIS A 90 -16.99 37.07 6.77
CA HIS A 90 -17.39 37.84 5.60
C HIS A 90 -18.65 38.66 5.88
N THR A 91 -18.90 39.68 5.05
CA THR A 91 -20.15 40.47 5.09
C THR A 91 -21.20 39.91 4.13
N ASN A 92 -20.78 39.24 3.05
CA ASN A 92 -21.65 38.60 2.07
C ASN A 92 -21.01 37.33 1.47
N THR A 93 -21.81 36.56 0.73
CA THR A 93 -21.37 35.34 0.03
C THR A 93 -20.42 35.63 -1.13
N ASP A 94 -20.61 36.74 -1.84
CA ASP A 94 -19.83 37.10 -3.03
C ASP A 94 -18.33 37.20 -2.75
N ILE A 95 -17.94 37.65 -1.56
CA ILE A 95 -16.53 37.71 -1.15
C ILE A 95 -15.89 36.32 -1.24
N PHE A 96 -16.60 35.26 -0.83
CA PHE A 96 -16.15 33.88 -0.94
C PHE A 96 -16.02 33.46 -2.41
N VAL A 97 -17.07 33.65 -3.19
CA VAL A 97 -17.16 33.22 -4.60
C VAL A 97 -16.08 33.89 -5.46
N LYS A 98 -15.87 35.20 -5.29
CA LYS A 98 -14.94 35.98 -6.13
C LYS A 98 -13.47 35.77 -5.74
N SER A 99 -13.21 35.62 -4.44
CA SER A 99 -11.83 35.68 -3.94
C SER A 99 -11.28 34.29 -3.58
N TYR A 100 -12.09 33.45 -2.93
CA TYR A 100 -11.61 32.21 -2.30
C TYR A 100 -11.99 30.94 -3.07
N MET A 101 -13.13 30.93 -3.75
CA MET A 101 -13.56 29.78 -4.54
C MET A 101 -12.48 29.43 -5.60
N SER A 102 -12.21 28.14 -5.78
CA SER A 102 -11.33 27.68 -6.86
C SER A 102 -11.92 28.06 -8.21
N SER A 103 -11.10 28.58 -9.13
CA SER A 103 -11.48 28.79 -10.52
C SER A 103 -11.63 27.47 -11.30
N VAL A 104 -11.10 26.38 -10.75
CA VAL A 104 -11.22 25.04 -11.31
C VAL A 104 -12.46 24.36 -10.73
N SER A 105 -13.35 23.92 -11.63
CA SER A 105 -14.56 23.19 -11.25
C SER A 105 -14.21 21.93 -10.45
N GLY A 106 -14.85 21.76 -9.29
CA GLY A 106 -14.79 20.54 -8.48
C GLY A 106 -15.53 19.36 -9.10
N ILE A 107 -16.25 19.61 -10.19
CA ILE A 107 -17.12 18.65 -10.86
C ILE A 107 -16.44 18.20 -12.14
N ASN A 108 -16.18 16.89 -12.23
CA ASN A 108 -15.72 16.27 -13.47
C ASN A 108 -16.91 16.06 -14.40
N ASN A 109 -17.26 17.11 -15.15
CA ASN A 109 -18.41 17.12 -16.06
C ASN A 109 -18.35 15.99 -17.10
N GLN A 110 -17.15 15.66 -17.59
CA GLN A 110 -16.97 14.56 -18.56
C GLN A 110 -17.30 13.20 -17.95
N ALA A 111 -16.85 12.93 -16.72
CA ALA A 111 -17.19 11.70 -16.02
C ALA A 111 -18.71 11.60 -15.77
N ILE A 112 -19.36 12.71 -15.41
CA ILE A 112 -20.82 12.74 -15.22
C ILE A 112 -21.57 12.45 -16.52
N LEU A 113 -21.23 13.15 -17.61
CA LEU A 113 -21.86 12.96 -18.92
C LEU A 113 -21.70 11.53 -19.46
N GLN A 114 -20.60 10.88 -19.10
CA GLN A 114 -20.31 9.50 -19.50
C GLN A 114 -20.76 8.46 -18.47
N SER A 115 -21.49 8.85 -17.43
CA SER A 115 -21.93 7.99 -16.32
C SER A 115 -20.80 7.21 -15.64
N ARG A 116 -19.60 7.80 -15.56
CA ARG A 116 -18.40 7.25 -14.91
C ARG A 116 -18.25 7.79 -13.50
N THR A 117 -17.57 7.03 -12.65
CA THR A 117 -17.18 7.51 -11.32
C THR A 117 -16.19 8.67 -11.44
N PRO A 118 -16.49 9.86 -10.87
CA PRO A 118 -15.57 10.98 -10.90
C PRO A 118 -14.28 10.69 -10.12
N LEU A 119 -13.13 11.02 -10.72
CA LEU A 119 -11.81 10.93 -10.07
C LEU A 119 -11.63 12.07 -9.05
N LYS A 120 -12.40 12.03 -7.95
CA LYS A 120 -12.48 13.11 -6.96
C LYS A 120 -11.12 13.49 -6.38
N GLY A 121 -10.23 12.52 -6.13
CA GLY A 121 -8.89 12.77 -5.59
C GLY A 121 -8.01 13.61 -6.51
N LEU A 122 -7.98 13.30 -7.81
CA LEU A 122 -7.19 14.06 -8.80
C LEU A 122 -7.75 15.46 -9.04
N VAL A 123 -9.07 15.60 -9.10
CA VAL A 123 -9.72 16.91 -9.23
C VAL A 123 -9.41 17.79 -8.02
N GLU A 124 -9.41 17.22 -6.80
CA GLU A 124 -9.07 17.98 -5.60
C GLU A 124 -7.57 18.36 -5.55
N GLN A 125 -6.67 17.47 -5.97
CA GLN A 125 -5.25 17.80 -6.12
C GLN A 125 -5.03 18.96 -7.10
N HIS A 126 -5.78 19.00 -8.21
CA HIS A 126 -5.71 20.06 -9.20
C HIS A 126 -6.34 21.39 -8.71
N ARG A 127 -7.25 21.34 -7.73
CA ARG A 127 -7.91 22.54 -7.15
C ARG A 127 -7.11 23.18 -6.03
N THR A 128 -6.08 22.51 -5.54
CA THR A 128 -5.25 22.96 -4.43
C THR A 128 -3.83 23.25 -4.90
N MET A 129 -3.00 23.85 -4.03
CA MET A 129 -1.57 24.05 -4.30
C MET A 129 -0.77 22.72 -4.28
N GLN A 130 -1.45 21.57 -4.23
CA GLN A 130 -0.82 20.26 -4.19
C GLN A 130 -0.28 19.83 -5.55
N LEU A 131 -0.91 20.26 -6.65
CA LEU A 131 -0.41 20.00 -8.01
C LEU A 131 1.01 20.54 -8.23
N GLY A 132 1.30 21.73 -7.70
CA GLY A 132 2.61 22.38 -7.78
C GLY A 132 3.57 21.99 -6.66
N ARG A 133 3.20 21.05 -5.78
CA ARG A 133 4.03 20.70 -4.62
C ARG A 133 5.04 19.61 -4.97
N ASN A 134 6.32 19.92 -4.82
CA ASN A 134 7.39 18.92 -4.80
C ASN A 134 7.31 18.11 -3.49
N HIS A 135 6.79 16.89 -3.57
CA HIS A 135 6.66 15.96 -2.43
C HIS A 135 8.01 15.47 -1.88
N GLN A 136 9.11 15.72 -2.58
CA GLN A 136 10.46 15.37 -2.10
C GLN A 136 11.06 16.47 -1.20
N ALA A 137 10.26 17.46 -0.77
CA ALA A 137 10.69 18.60 0.04
C ALA A 137 9.92 18.76 1.38
N PRO A 138 10.57 19.12 2.51
CA PRO A 138 12.01 19.19 2.78
C PRO A 138 12.53 17.90 3.42
N LYS A 139 13.73 17.43 3.04
CA LYS A 139 14.38 16.26 3.67
C LYS A 139 15.21 16.58 4.93
N SER A 140 15.33 17.85 5.33
CA SER A 140 16.01 18.27 6.56
C SER A 140 15.00 18.69 7.63
N SER A 141 15.22 18.24 8.87
CA SER A 141 14.36 18.45 10.05
C SER A 141 14.25 19.90 10.52
N SER A 142 15.03 20.82 9.97
CA SER A 142 15.06 22.21 10.40
C SER A 142 14.20 23.08 9.48
N LEU A 143 12.94 23.29 9.85
CA LEU A 143 12.11 24.41 9.35
C LEU A 143 12.61 25.78 9.87
N THR A 144 13.83 25.85 10.42
CA THR A 144 14.41 27.02 11.07
C THR A 144 14.52 28.21 10.13
N THR A 145 14.21 29.36 10.71
CA THR A 145 13.92 30.64 10.07
C THR A 145 15.17 31.46 9.77
N THR A 146 16.34 30.83 9.68
CA THR A 146 17.62 31.54 9.52
C THR A 146 17.84 31.83 8.04
N TYR A 147 17.42 33.02 7.61
CA TYR A 147 17.84 33.57 6.33
C TYR A 147 19.35 33.85 6.38
N PRO A 148 20.13 33.49 5.35
CA PRO A 148 21.53 33.91 5.28
C PRO A 148 21.59 35.45 5.29
N LEU A 149 22.47 36.00 6.13
CA LEU A 149 22.74 37.43 6.20
C LEU A 149 23.35 37.87 4.86
N ILE A 150 22.62 38.67 4.09
CA ILE A 150 23.18 39.29 2.88
C ILE A 150 24.15 40.39 3.32
N VAL A 151 25.44 40.13 3.14
CA VAL A 151 26.52 41.10 3.35
C VAL A 151 26.41 42.18 2.27
N VAL A 152 26.33 43.44 2.69
CA VAL A 152 26.34 44.59 1.76
C VAL A 152 27.74 44.70 1.17
N LYS A 153 27.84 44.81 -0.16
CA LYS A 153 29.14 44.97 -0.82
C LYS A 153 29.80 46.29 -0.38
N PRO A 154 31.14 46.36 -0.28
CA PRO A 154 31.84 47.55 0.19
C PRO A 154 31.46 48.84 -0.57
N GLU A 155 31.18 48.74 -1.88
CA GLU A 155 30.77 49.88 -2.71
C GLU A 155 29.41 50.51 -2.34
N ASP A 156 28.53 49.77 -1.66
CA ASP A 156 27.19 50.22 -1.28
C ASP A 156 27.13 50.77 0.17
N ALA A 157 28.22 50.64 0.94
CA ALA A 157 28.30 51.08 2.33
C ALA A 157 28.24 52.62 2.48
N ALA A 158 28.59 53.37 1.43
CA ALA A 158 28.55 54.82 1.39
C ALA A 158 27.14 55.41 1.14
N LYS A 159 26.13 54.59 0.85
CA LYS A 159 24.74 55.04 0.56
C LYS A 159 23.91 55.26 1.82
N SER A 160 22.82 56.02 1.73
CA SER A 160 21.93 56.26 2.88
C SER A 160 21.28 54.96 3.38
N VAL A 161 20.96 54.88 4.68
CA VAL A 161 20.31 53.70 5.31
C VAL A 161 19.05 53.26 4.55
N LYS A 162 18.28 54.21 4.01
CA LYS A 162 17.07 53.91 3.22
C LYS A 162 17.42 53.25 1.88
N GLN A 163 18.46 53.74 1.21
CA GLN A 163 18.95 53.18 -0.05
C GLN A 163 19.59 51.80 0.17
N GLN A 164 20.37 51.63 1.23
CA GLN A 164 20.93 50.33 1.62
C GLN A 164 19.83 49.29 1.90
N ASN A 165 18.76 49.70 2.59
CA ASN A 165 17.62 48.81 2.87
C ASN A 165 16.84 48.43 1.60
N GLU A 166 16.69 49.35 0.63
CA GLU A 166 16.06 49.05 -0.65
C GLU A 166 16.93 48.13 -1.51
N ILE A 167 18.24 48.34 -1.54
CA ILE A 167 19.20 47.45 -2.21
C ILE A 167 19.16 46.06 -1.57
N ARG A 168 19.18 45.96 -0.23
CA ARG A 168 19.01 44.68 0.49
C ARG A 168 17.70 44.00 0.13
N ARG A 169 16.60 44.75 0.03
CA ARG A 169 15.28 44.22 -0.35
C ARG A 169 15.28 43.67 -1.78
N GLN A 170 15.87 44.39 -2.73
CA GLN A 170 15.99 43.96 -4.12
C GLN A 170 16.89 42.74 -4.26
N MET A 171 18.02 42.70 -3.54
CA MET A 171 18.93 41.55 -3.49
C MET A 171 18.24 40.33 -2.87
N ARG A 172 17.50 40.49 -1.76
CA ARG A 172 16.69 39.40 -1.18
C ARG A 172 15.67 38.86 -2.17
N LYS A 173 15.00 39.74 -2.92
CA LYS A 173 14.02 39.35 -3.93
C LYS A 173 14.69 38.57 -5.08
N LYS A 174 15.81 39.07 -5.62
CA LYS A 174 16.57 38.40 -6.68
C LYS A 174 17.17 37.07 -6.22
N ASN A 175 17.76 37.02 -5.02
CA ASN A 175 18.27 35.77 -4.44
C ASN A 175 17.13 34.77 -4.22
N PHE A 176 15.99 35.21 -3.69
CA PHE A 176 14.83 34.33 -3.53
C PHE A 176 14.30 33.81 -4.88
N GLU A 177 14.19 34.68 -5.89
CA GLU A 177 13.79 34.28 -7.24
C GLU A 177 14.79 33.30 -7.86
N LYS A 178 16.10 33.53 -7.66
CA LYS A 178 17.16 32.64 -8.10
C LYS A 178 17.15 31.32 -7.34
N GLU A 179 17.11 31.31 -6.01
CA GLU A 179 17.02 30.10 -5.18
C GLU A 179 15.76 29.29 -5.51
N ARG A 180 14.64 29.95 -5.82
CA ARG A 180 13.41 29.29 -6.25
C ARG A 180 13.55 28.73 -7.65
N LYS A 181 14.15 29.49 -8.56
CA LYS A 181 14.49 29.06 -9.92
C LYS A 181 15.41 27.85 -9.83
N ASP A 182 16.57 27.96 -9.20
CA ASP A 182 17.53 26.88 -8.91
C ASP A 182 16.86 25.70 -8.16
N PHE A 183 15.98 25.91 -7.18
CA PHE A 183 15.29 24.79 -6.51
C PHE A 183 14.38 23.99 -7.45
N PHE A 184 13.72 24.68 -8.40
CA PHE A 184 12.91 24.06 -9.43
C PHE A 184 13.66 23.81 -10.75
N GLU A 185 14.91 24.25 -10.90
CA GLU A 185 15.73 24.17 -12.12
C GLU A 185 17.04 23.38 -11.97
N ALA A 186 17.76 23.51 -10.86
CA ALA A 186 18.71 22.49 -10.40
C ALA A 186 17.97 21.21 -9.95
N GLY A 187 16.67 21.34 -9.66
CA GLY A 187 15.68 20.28 -9.70
C GLY A 187 14.74 20.39 -10.91
N SER A 188 15.15 21.06 -12.00
CA SER A 188 14.39 21.05 -13.27
C SER A 188 14.20 19.60 -13.59
N PHE A 189 12.97 19.29 -13.96
CA PHE A 189 12.68 18.27 -14.94
C PHE A 189 13.94 17.90 -15.70
N SER A 190 14.47 16.74 -15.34
CA SER A 190 14.58 15.68 -16.31
C SER A 190 13.31 15.72 -17.18
N THR A 191 13.29 16.59 -18.20
CA THR A 191 13.02 16.11 -19.54
C THR A 191 13.99 14.97 -19.68
N THR A 192 13.49 13.77 -19.38
CA THR A 192 14.19 12.49 -19.49
C THR A 192 15.44 12.64 -20.36
N PRO A 193 16.64 12.86 -19.79
CA PRO A 193 17.83 12.58 -20.52
C PRO A 193 17.79 11.07 -20.63
N THR A 194 17.54 10.62 -21.85
CA THR A 194 18.16 9.44 -22.42
C THR A 194 19.39 9.11 -21.59
N ALA A 195 19.29 8.03 -20.83
CA ALA A 195 20.35 7.55 -19.98
C ALA A 195 21.59 7.32 -20.85
N SER A 196 22.52 8.25 -20.80
CA SER A 196 23.88 8.06 -21.25
C SER A 196 24.80 8.46 -20.10
N SER A 197 24.74 7.65 -19.05
CA SER A 197 25.91 7.23 -18.29
C SER A 197 25.52 5.93 -17.61
N GLU A 198 26.06 4.87 -18.19
CA GLU A 198 26.28 3.52 -17.67
C GLU A 198 26.25 3.45 -16.13
N ASP A 199 25.58 2.41 -15.59
CA ASP A 199 25.40 2.07 -14.17
C ASP A 199 24.27 2.72 -13.35
N GLN A 200 23.13 3.05 -13.98
CA GLN A 200 21.87 3.17 -13.23
C GLN A 200 21.21 1.79 -13.08
N ASP A 201 21.27 1.26 -11.86
CA ASP A 201 20.42 0.17 -11.37
C ASP A 201 18.99 0.38 -11.90
N ILE A 202 18.62 -0.43 -12.90
CA ILE A 202 17.25 -0.48 -13.39
C ILE A 202 16.43 -0.91 -12.18
N ARG A 203 15.61 0.01 -11.63
CA ARG A 203 14.69 -0.34 -10.54
C ARG A 203 13.84 -1.52 -11.01
N GLN A 204 14.14 -2.70 -10.50
CA GLN A 204 13.39 -3.91 -10.78
C GLN A 204 11.96 -3.72 -10.25
N PRO A 205 10.94 -4.23 -10.96
CA PRO A 205 9.58 -4.23 -10.43
C PRO A 205 9.55 -4.94 -9.07
N SER A 206 8.75 -4.43 -8.14
CA SER A 206 8.57 -5.13 -6.87
C SER A 206 7.87 -6.48 -7.10
N ARG A 207 8.15 -7.47 -6.24
CA ARG A 207 7.49 -8.79 -6.26
C ARG A 207 5.96 -8.71 -6.36
N TYR A 208 5.35 -7.73 -5.72
CA TYR A 208 3.90 -7.49 -5.76
C TYR A 208 3.43 -6.90 -7.08
N LEU A 209 4.23 -6.02 -7.69
CA LEU A 209 3.95 -5.53 -9.03
C LEU A 209 4.05 -6.69 -10.04
N GLU A 210 5.07 -7.53 -9.94
CA GLU A 210 5.18 -8.74 -10.76
C GLU A 210 3.97 -9.65 -10.60
N ALA A 211 3.52 -9.89 -9.36
CA ALA A 211 2.32 -10.67 -9.09
C ALA A 211 1.08 -10.08 -9.76
N VAL A 212 0.91 -8.75 -9.74
CA VAL A 212 -0.18 -8.07 -10.45
C VAL A 212 -0.06 -8.21 -11.97
N LEU A 213 1.16 -8.09 -12.51
CA LEU A 213 1.42 -8.18 -13.95
C LEU A 213 1.14 -9.58 -14.52
N ARG A 214 1.29 -10.65 -13.72
CA ARG A 214 0.87 -12.02 -14.12
C ARG A 214 -0.61 -12.11 -14.53
N TYR A 215 -1.46 -11.27 -13.94
CA TYR A 215 -2.90 -11.20 -14.26
C TYR A 215 -3.26 -10.07 -15.25
N GLU A 216 -2.28 -9.27 -15.68
CA GLU A 216 -2.45 -8.18 -16.65
C GLU A 216 -1.41 -8.27 -17.77
N PRO A 217 -1.55 -9.26 -18.67
CA PRO A 217 -0.56 -9.50 -19.73
C PRO A 217 -0.38 -8.29 -20.65
N ASP A 218 -1.45 -7.56 -20.97
CA ASP A 218 -1.35 -6.33 -21.78
C ASP A 218 -0.52 -5.24 -21.07
N ARG A 219 -0.68 -5.08 -19.74
CA ARG A 219 0.10 -4.11 -18.98
C ARG A 219 1.56 -4.53 -18.89
N CYS A 220 1.82 -5.82 -18.66
CA CYS A 220 3.16 -6.40 -18.64
C CYS A 220 3.86 -6.18 -19.99
N HIS A 221 3.17 -6.46 -21.09
CA HIS A 221 3.67 -6.23 -22.45
C HIS A 221 4.04 -4.77 -22.68
N ILE A 222 3.16 -3.82 -22.34
CA ILE A 222 3.46 -2.39 -22.47
C ILE A 222 4.64 -1.99 -21.60
N MET A 223 4.73 -2.49 -20.36
CA MET A 223 5.83 -2.17 -19.46
C MET A 223 7.17 -2.66 -20.02
N ASN A 224 7.23 -3.89 -20.51
CA ASN A 224 8.45 -4.45 -21.08
C ASN A 224 8.87 -3.70 -22.35
N ARG A 225 7.91 -3.38 -23.23
CA ARG A 225 8.21 -2.66 -24.49
C ARG A 225 8.56 -1.19 -24.24
N LEU A 226 7.81 -0.43 -23.45
CA LEU A 226 8.08 1.00 -23.32
C LEU A 226 9.25 1.35 -22.37
N PHE A 227 9.55 0.49 -21.40
CA PHE A 227 10.46 0.83 -20.31
C PHE A 227 11.69 -0.07 -20.19
N GLN A 228 11.75 -1.22 -20.87
CA GLN A 228 12.91 -2.13 -20.81
C GLN A 228 13.73 -2.18 -22.10
N THR A 229 13.13 -2.01 -23.28
CA THR A 229 13.91 -1.88 -24.54
C THR A 229 14.50 -0.49 -24.65
N LYS A 230 15.73 -0.34 -24.14
CA LYS A 230 16.59 0.79 -24.49
C LYS A 230 16.98 0.61 -25.96
N HIS A 231 16.58 1.52 -26.85
CA HIS A 231 17.11 1.70 -28.21
C HIS A 231 16.43 1.01 -29.42
N GLU A 232 15.17 0.59 -29.36
CA GLU A 232 14.42 0.22 -30.57
C GLU A 232 13.22 1.15 -30.82
N GLU A 233 13.01 1.55 -32.08
CA GLU A 233 11.77 2.21 -32.49
C GLU A 233 10.63 1.19 -32.38
N ILE A 234 9.70 1.40 -31.46
CA ILE A 234 8.56 0.51 -31.24
C ILE A 234 7.43 0.93 -32.18
N PRO A 235 7.01 0.08 -33.13
CA PRO A 235 5.88 0.38 -34.00
C PRO A 235 4.62 0.66 -33.18
N LEU A 236 3.91 1.73 -33.53
CA LEU A 236 2.69 2.15 -32.83
C LEU A 236 1.64 1.01 -32.76
N SER A 237 1.59 0.15 -33.77
CA SER A 237 0.71 -1.03 -33.81
C SER A 237 0.91 -2.01 -32.65
N GLU A 238 2.14 -2.12 -32.12
CA GLU A 238 2.47 -3.07 -31.05
C GLU A 238 2.04 -2.59 -29.66
N VAL A 239 1.83 -1.28 -29.48
CA VAL A 239 1.41 -0.67 -28.21
C VAL A 239 -0.07 -0.28 -28.24
N VAL A 240 -0.60 0.13 -29.39
CA VAL A 240 -2.00 0.59 -29.51
C VAL A 240 -2.98 -0.51 -29.18
N GLN A 241 -2.79 -1.73 -29.68
CA GLN A 241 -3.71 -2.83 -29.40
C GLN A 241 -3.77 -3.19 -27.89
N PRO A 242 -2.64 -3.40 -27.20
CA PRO A 242 -2.64 -3.54 -25.73
C PRO A 242 -3.33 -2.38 -25.00
N PHE A 243 -3.05 -1.12 -25.38
CA PHE A 243 -3.72 0.03 -24.78
C PHE A 243 -5.23 0.01 -24.99
N GLN A 244 -5.69 -0.36 -26.20
CA GLN A 244 -7.11 -0.50 -26.51
C GLN A 244 -7.76 -1.62 -25.70
N ARG A 245 -7.11 -2.79 -25.55
CA ARG A 245 -7.61 -3.89 -24.73
C ARG A 245 -7.68 -3.51 -23.24
N MET A 246 -6.65 -2.84 -22.73
CA MET A 246 -6.64 -2.30 -21.37
C MET A 246 -7.72 -1.24 -21.12
N ALA A 247 -8.00 -0.40 -22.11
CA ALA A 247 -9.05 0.61 -22.06
C ALA A 247 -10.46 0.02 -22.28
N SER A 248 -10.56 -1.18 -22.83
CA SER A 248 -11.84 -1.83 -23.11
C SER A 248 -12.54 -2.21 -21.79
N GLN A 249 -13.85 -1.90 -21.71
CA GLN A 249 -14.69 -2.23 -20.55
C GLN A 249 -15.16 -3.70 -20.54
N LYS A 250 -14.85 -4.47 -21.59
CA LYS A 250 -15.04 -5.92 -21.59
C LYS A 250 -14.01 -6.50 -20.64
N GLY A 251 -14.37 -6.56 -19.36
CA GLY A 251 -13.52 -7.11 -18.33
C GLY A 251 -13.16 -8.54 -18.70
N VAL A 252 -11.92 -8.75 -19.16
CA VAL A 252 -11.33 -10.08 -19.17
C VAL A 252 -11.37 -10.54 -17.72
N LEU A 253 -12.24 -11.51 -17.44
CA LEU A 253 -12.30 -12.16 -16.14
C LEU A 253 -10.96 -12.85 -15.96
N SER A 254 -10.09 -12.23 -15.15
CA SER A 254 -8.86 -12.88 -14.74
C SER A 254 -9.27 -14.09 -13.90
N GLN A 255 -8.84 -15.27 -14.31
CA GLN A 255 -9.01 -16.54 -13.60
C GLN A 255 -7.67 -16.96 -13.00
N TYR A 256 -7.70 -17.79 -11.95
CA TYR A 256 -6.47 -18.39 -11.45
C TYR A 256 -5.94 -19.42 -12.47
N PRO A 257 -4.61 -19.62 -12.55
CA PRO A 257 -4.04 -20.65 -13.41
C PRO A 257 -4.67 -22.02 -13.19
N ASP A 258 -4.88 -22.73 -14.30
CA ASP A 258 -5.55 -24.04 -14.40
C ASP A 258 -7.04 -24.08 -14.03
N THR A 259 -7.62 -22.99 -13.50
CA THR A 259 -9.06 -22.97 -13.24
C THR A 259 -9.85 -22.81 -14.55
N LYS A 260 -10.96 -23.54 -14.67
CA LYS A 260 -11.78 -23.59 -15.89
C LYS A 260 -13.24 -23.29 -15.59
N GLN A 261 -13.86 -22.56 -16.50
CA GLN A 261 -15.29 -22.31 -16.53
C GLN A 261 -15.90 -22.89 -17.80
N ASN A 262 -17.15 -23.31 -17.71
CA ASN A 262 -17.98 -23.66 -18.86
C ASN A 262 -18.46 -22.38 -19.58
N SER A 263 -19.02 -22.54 -20.78
CA SER A 263 -19.52 -21.42 -21.60
C SER A 263 -20.64 -20.61 -20.94
N ASP A 264 -21.36 -21.20 -19.98
CA ASP A 264 -22.40 -20.57 -19.17
C ASP A 264 -21.86 -19.85 -17.91
N GLY A 265 -20.54 -19.84 -17.72
CA GLY A 265 -19.86 -19.27 -16.56
C GLY A 265 -19.89 -20.15 -15.31
N SER A 266 -20.37 -21.39 -15.39
CA SER A 266 -20.33 -22.36 -14.29
C SER A 266 -18.94 -23.00 -14.13
N CYS A 267 -18.65 -23.54 -12.95
CA CYS A 267 -17.43 -24.28 -12.67
C CYS A 267 -17.36 -25.56 -13.50
N TYR A 268 -16.24 -25.78 -14.20
CA TYR A 268 -16.04 -26.97 -15.05
C TYR A 268 -16.19 -28.30 -14.29
N HIS A 269 -15.72 -28.36 -13.03
CA HIS A 269 -15.66 -29.61 -12.26
C HIS A 269 -16.96 -29.98 -11.55
N CYS A 270 -17.78 -29.01 -11.15
CA CYS A 270 -18.97 -29.28 -10.34
C CYS A 270 -20.21 -28.45 -10.71
N GLN A 271 -20.16 -27.72 -11.83
CA GLN A 271 -21.27 -26.93 -12.38
C GLN A 271 -21.80 -25.82 -11.45
N PHE A 272 -21.07 -25.49 -10.38
CA PHE A 272 -21.44 -24.39 -9.49
C PHE A 272 -21.41 -23.07 -10.25
N GLN A 273 -22.47 -22.27 -10.10
CA GLN A 273 -22.62 -20.99 -10.76
C GLN A 273 -22.91 -19.90 -9.74
N GLU A 274 -22.23 -18.77 -9.86
CA GLU A 274 -22.45 -17.59 -9.02
C GLU A 274 -22.33 -16.35 -9.89
N THR A 275 -23.47 -15.71 -10.16
CA THR A 275 -23.57 -14.58 -11.10
C THR A 275 -23.50 -13.23 -10.40
N ARG A 276 -23.73 -13.17 -9.09
CA ARG A 276 -23.83 -11.90 -8.35
C ARG A 276 -22.52 -11.47 -7.70
N ARG A 277 -21.67 -12.43 -7.32
CA ARG A 277 -20.42 -12.18 -6.57
C ARG A 277 -19.23 -12.87 -7.22
N PRO A 278 -18.56 -12.23 -8.20
CA PRO A 278 -17.41 -12.80 -8.90
C PRO A 278 -16.30 -13.32 -7.96
N GLN A 279 -16.11 -12.69 -6.79
CA GLN A 279 -15.13 -13.13 -5.79
C GLN A 279 -15.41 -14.54 -5.27
N ARG A 280 -16.70 -14.87 -5.06
CA ARG A 280 -17.12 -16.18 -4.57
C ARG A 280 -16.93 -17.24 -5.64
N LEU A 281 -17.21 -16.90 -6.90
CA LEU A 281 -16.94 -17.79 -8.02
C LEU A 281 -15.46 -18.08 -8.15
N ASN A 282 -14.59 -17.07 -8.12
CA ASN A 282 -13.14 -17.27 -8.21
C ASN A 282 -12.57 -18.10 -7.04
N SER A 283 -13.02 -17.83 -5.82
CA SER A 283 -12.66 -18.64 -4.64
C SER A 283 -13.12 -20.09 -4.80
N HIS A 284 -14.36 -20.28 -5.27
CA HIS A 284 -14.88 -21.61 -5.57
C HIS A 284 -14.04 -22.33 -6.63
N LEU A 285 -13.73 -21.68 -7.76
CA LEU A 285 -12.93 -22.26 -8.84
C LEU A 285 -11.56 -22.73 -8.34
N LEU A 286 -10.88 -21.91 -7.54
CA LEU A 286 -9.61 -22.26 -6.94
C LEU A 286 -9.72 -23.48 -6.01
N MET A 287 -10.72 -23.49 -5.11
CA MET A 287 -10.92 -24.61 -4.19
C MET A 287 -11.36 -25.90 -4.90
N CYS A 288 -12.17 -25.78 -5.95
CA CYS A 288 -12.63 -26.91 -6.73
C CYS A 288 -11.49 -27.52 -7.55
N GLU A 289 -10.66 -26.68 -8.19
CA GLU A 289 -9.45 -27.13 -8.88
C GLU A 289 -8.48 -27.78 -7.90
N ARG A 290 -8.27 -27.21 -6.70
CA ARG A 290 -7.45 -27.82 -5.65
C ARG A 290 -7.91 -29.25 -5.34
N ARG A 291 -9.21 -29.44 -5.10
CA ARG A 291 -9.79 -30.77 -4.84
C ARG A 291 -9.64 -31.70 -6.04
N SER A 292 -9.79 -31.19 -7.26
CA SER A 292 -9.61 -31.95 -8.48
C SER A 292 -8.16 -32.44 -8.64
N LYS A 293 -7.16 -31.57 -8.42
CA LYS A 293 -5.74 -31.91 -8.44
C LYS A 293 -5.39 -32.94 -7.36
N VAL A 294 -5.89 -32.78 -6.13
CA VAL A 294 -5.68 -33.77 -5.05
C VAL A 294 -6.24 -35.14 -5.46
N ARG A 295 -7.46 -35.19 -6.01
CA ARG A 295 -8.06 -36.46 -6.46
C ARG A 295 -7.23 -37.14 -7.55
N ARG A 296 -6.81 -36.39 -8.58
CA ARG A 296 -5.95 -36.92 -9.66
C ARG A 296 -4.62 -37.44 -9.12
N ALA A 297 -3.96 -36.67 -8.26
CA ALA A 297 -2.70 -37.09 -7.65
C ALA A 297 -2.87 -38.34 -6.77
N GLN A 298 -3.99 -38.46 -6.03
CA GLN A 298 -4.31 -39.66 -5.26
C GLN A 298 -4.56 -40.88 -6.15
N GLU A 299 -5.24 -40.71 -7.28
CA GLU A 299 -5.48 -41.77 -8.27
C GLU A 299 -4.18 -42.23 -8.94
N GLU A 300 -3.33 -41.29 -9.36
CA GLU A 300 -1.99 -41.56 -9.93
C GLU A 300 -1.10 -42.29 -8.92
N THR A 301 -1.06 -41.80 -7.67
CA THR A 301 -0.27 -42.43 -6.59
C THR A 301 -0.79 -43.82 -6.27
N LYS A 302 -2.12 -44.01 -6.25
CA LYS A 302 -2.73 -45.33 -6.03
C LYS A 302 -2.36 -46.29 -7.16
N HIS A 303 -2.45 -45.84 -8.42
CA HIS A 303 -2.08 -46.66 -9.58
C HIS A 303 -0.60 -47.06 -9.54
N HIS A 304 0.28 -46.10 -9.24
CA HIS A 304 1.70 -46.34 -9.03
C HIS A 304 1.94 -47.40 -7.96
N PHE A 305 1.29 -47.26 -6.80
CA PHE A 305 1.43 -48.22 -5.70
C PHE A 305 0.87 -49.61 -6.01
N GLU A 306 -0.24 -49.69 -6.74
CA GLU A 306 -0.83 -50.97 -7.16
C GLU A 306 0.05 -51.72 -8.17
N GLN A 307 0.73 -51.00 -9.06
CA GLN A 307 1.72 -51.57 -9.98
C GLN A 307 3.01 -51.97 -9.26
N ASN A 308 3.39 -51.20 -8.24
CA ASN A 308 4.66 -51.29 -7.53
C ASN A 308 4.46 -51.71 -6.06
N ILE A 309 3.65 -52.74 -5.78
CA ILE A 309 3.42 -53.20 -4.41
C ILE A 309 4.77 -53.63 -3.77
N HIS A 310 5.27 -52.81 -2.86
CA HIS A 310 6.57 -53.01 -2.24
C HIS A 310 6.46 -53.55 -0.81
N PRO A 311 7.29 -54.53 -0.42
CA PRO A 311 7.61 -54.72 1.00
C PRO A 311 8.41 -53.51 1.49
N CYS A 312 8.23 -53.13 2.76
CA CYS A 312 9.13 -52.19 3.40
C CYS A 312 10.54 -52.80 3.46
N ARG A 313 11.51 -52.11 2.87
CA ARG A 313 12.91 -52.54 2.81
C ARG A 313 13.81 -51.72 3.74
N TRP A 314 13.21 -51.11 4.75
CA TRP A 314 13.91 -50.44 5.83
C TRP A 314 14.53 -51.48 6.78
N ASN A 315 15.83 -51.75 6.62
CA ASN A 315 16.55 -52.83 7.31
C ASN A 315 15.68 -54.11 7.48
N ASP A 316 15.40 -54.49 8.73
CA ASP A 316 14.74 -55.74 9.12
C ASP A 316 13.21 -55.61 9.23
N CYS A 317 12.60 -54.53 8.72
CA CYS A 317 11.16 -54.32 8.84
C CYS A 317 10.35 -55.39 8.10
N GLY A 318 10.62 -55.59 6.80
CA GLY A 318 9.98 -56.61 5.96
C GLY A 318 8.46 -56.52 5.83
N GLN A 319 7.82 -55.48 6.36
CA GLN A 319 6.35 -55.36 6.41
C GLN A 319 5.76 -55.28 5.00
N ARG A 320 4.68 -56.02 4.74
CA ARG A 320 4.04 -56.11 3.42
C ARG A 320 2.70 -55.37 3.42
N PHE A 321 2.41 -54.67 2.32
CA PHE A 321 1.25 -53.78 2.19
C PHE A 321 0.22 -54.27 1.17
N ARG A 322 0.09 -55.59 1.01
CA ARG A 322 -0.88 -56.16 0.07
C ARG A 322 -2.32 -55.84 0.52
N GLY A 323 -3.10 -55.21 -0.36
CA GLY A 323 -4.49 -54.79 -0.05
C GLY A 323 -4.59 -53.62 0.94
N LYS A 324 -3.49 -52.91 1.19
CA LYS A 324 -3.45 -51.72 2.03
C LYS A 324 -3.47 -50.45 1.17
N SER A 325 -3.91 -49.33 1.75
CA SER A 325 -3.93 -48.04 1.04
C SER A 325 -2.54 -47.43 0.99
N CYS A 326 -2.26 -46.61 -0.03
CA CYS A 326 -1.02 -45.83 -0.10
C CYS A 326 -0.80 -45.00 1.18
N GLY A 327 -1.86 -44.40 1.75
CA GLY A 327 -1.73 -43.63 2.99
C GLY A 327 -1.20 -44.47 4.17
N SER A 328 -1.65 -45.72 4.30
CA SER A 328 -1.12 -46.60 5.36
C SER A 328 0.34 -47.02 5.14
N TYR A 329 0.80 -47.06 3.88
CA TYR A 329 2.20 -47.27 3.54
C TYR A 329 3.04 -46.04 3.85
N SER A 330 2.62 -44.85 3.39
CA SER A 330 3.31 -43.58 3.66
C SER A 330 3.46 -43.34 5.17
N LEU A 331 2.40 -43.55 5.95
CA LEU A 331 2.42 -43.47 7.43
C LEU A 331 3.43 -44.43 8.06
N HIS A 332 3.53 -45.64 7.51
CA HIS A 332 4.50 -46.62 8.00
C HIS A 332 5.94 -46.21 7.71
N VAL A 333 6.22 -45.74 6.49
CA VAL A 333 7.55 -45.22 6.13
C VAL A 333 7.89 -44.02 7.00
N ASP A 334 6.92 -43.16 7.29
CA ASP A 334 7.10 -42.00 8.15
C ASP A 334 7.48 -42.36 9.60
N ALA A 335 6.93 -43.45 10.11
CA ALA A 335 7.33 -43.99 11.41
C ALA A 335 8.81 -44.40 11.45
N HIS A 336 9.40 -44.81 10.32
CA HIS A 336 10.85 -45.06 10.25
C HIS A 336 11.65 -43.77 10.18
N LEU A 337 11.21 -42.82 9.35
CA LEU A 337 11.84 -41.50 9.22
C LEU A 337 11.94 -40.77 10.56
N THR A 338 10.85 -40.74 11.31
CA THR A 338 10.77 -40.07 12.62
C THR A 338 11.55 -40.75 13.73
N ARG A 339 11.72 -42.08 13.66
CA ARG A 339 12.50 -42.85 14.66
C ARG A 339 14.01 -42.83 14.41
N THR A 340 14.45 -42.42 13.22
CA THR A 340 15.86 -42.46 12.84
C THR A 340 16.57 -41.18 13.31
N SER A 341 17.15 -41.22 14.51
CA SER A 341 17.82 -40.07 15.13
C SER A 341 19.07 -39.56 14.40
N LEU A 342 19.70 -40.42 13.59
CA LEU A 342 20.89 -40.08 12.80
C LEU A 342 20.57 -39.63 11.37
N PHE A 343 19.28 -39.51 11.03
CA PHE A 343 18.80 -39.16 9.68
C PHE A 343 19.50 -39.95 8.56
N GLN A 344 19.78 -41.23 8.81
CA GLN A 344 20.47 -42.11 7.87
C GLN A 344 19.45 -42.98 7.11
N CYS A 345 19.58 -43.06 5.79
CA CYS A 345 18.76 -43.93 4.97
C CYS A 345 19.16 -45.40 5.17
N LEU A 346 18.22 -46.19 5.67
CA LEU A 346 18.39 -47.63 5.88
C LEU A 346 17.59 -48.45 4.87
N TRP A 347 17.09 -47.81 3.82
CA TRP A 347 16.39 -48.47 2.73
C TRP A 347 17.38 -49.29 1.89
N ASN A 348 17.18 -50.60 1.76
CA ASN A 348 18.07 -51.49 0.99
C ASN A 348 19.57 -51.33 1.33
N ARG A 349 19.91 -51.03 2.59
CA ARG A 349 21.29 -50.75 3.02
C ARG A 349 21.95 -49.56 2.28
N CYS A 350 21.16 -48.56 1.86
CA CYS A 350 21.65 -47.36 1.20
C CYS A 350 22.76 -46.65 2.00
N GLY A 351 22.52 -46.42 3.30
CA GLY A 351 23.51 -45.87 4.23
C GLY A 351 23.77 -44.36 4.08
N GLN A 352 23.08 -43.67 3.16
CA GLN A 352 23.25 -42.22 2.97
C GLN A 352 22.80 -41.44 4.22
N SER A 353 23.64 -40.54 4.70
CA SER A 353 23.31 -39.62 5.80
C SER A 353 22.72 -38.33 5.27
N CYS A 354 21.66 -37.87 5.91
CA CYS A 354 21.01 -36.58 5.68
C CYS A 354 21.14 -35.70 6.93
N ASN A 355 20.91 -34.39 6.79
CA ASN A 355 21.06 -33.46 7.91
C ASN A 355 19.79 -33.35 8.78
N ASN A 356 18.64 -33.70 8.23
CA ASN A 356 17.33 -33.58 8.87
C ASN A 356 16.32 -34.57 8.28
N TYR A 357 15.11 -34.59 8.87
CA TYR A 357 14.01 -35.43 8.43
C TYR A 357 13.59 -35.14 6.98
N GLU A 358 13.56 -33.87 6.58
CA GLU A 358 13.09 -33.44 5.26
C GLU A 358 14.02 -33.91 4.13
N GLU A 359 15.34 -33.80 4.33
CA GLU A 359 16.35 -34.30 3.41
C GLU A 359 16.29 -35.82 3.27
N LEU A 360 16.04 -36.53 4.38
CA LEU A 360 15.89 -37.99 4.36
C LEU A 360 14.63 -38.43 3.62
N ALA A 361 13.51 -37.75 3.84
CA ALA A 361 12.26 -37.97 3.12
C ALA A 361 12.41 -37.71 1.61
N LEU A 362 13.10 -36.63 1.23
CA LEU A 362 13.42 -36.31 -0.15
C LEU A 362 14.29 -37.39 -0.80
N HIS A 363 15.34 -37.83 -0.10
CA HIS A 363 16.23 -38.87 -0.58
C HIS A 363 15.49 -40.18 -0.87
N LEU A 364 14.60 -40.62 0.03
CA LEU A 364 13.78 -41.82 -0.19
C LEU A 364 12.88 -41.69 -1.42
N SER A 365 12.22 -40.55 -1.57
CA SER A 365 11.33 -40.30 -2.71
C SER A 365 12.10 -40.31 -4.04
N THR A 366 13.25 -39.65 -4.09
CA THR A 366 14.01 -39.48 -5.35
C THR A 366 14.92 -40.65 -5.70
N THR A 367 15.51 -41.31 -4.70
CA THR A 367 16.52 -42.37 -4.91
C THR A 367 15.90 -43.75 -4.87
N HIS A 368 14.82 -43.92 -4.10
CA HIS A 368 14.21 -45.23 -3.87
C HIS A 368 12.76 -45.32 -4.35
N ASP A 369 12.20 -44.22 -4.88
CA ASP A 369 10.80 -44.15 -5.34
C ASP A 369 9.81 -44.51 -4.22
N VAL A 370 10.15 -44.11 -2.99
CA VAL A 370 9.38 -44.37 -1.77
C VAL A 370 8.79 -43.08 -1.25
N LEU A 371 7.47 -43.00 -1.24
CA LEU A 371 6.75 -41.84 -0.75
C LEU A 371 6.58 -41.89 0.78
N SER A 372 6.84 -40.78 1.44
CA SER A 372 6.47 -40.53 2.84
C SER A 372 5.26 -39.60 2.91
N GLU A 373 4.70 -39.32 4.09
CA GLU A 373 3.59 -38.35 4.18
C GLU A 373 3.97 -36.98 3.60
N TRP A 374 5.22 -36.57 3.79
CA TRP A 374 5.77 -35.29 3.32
C TRP A 374 5.91 -35.19 1.79
N THR A 375 6.23 -36.30 1.12
CA THR A 375 6.43 -36.36 -0.33
C THR A 375 5.23 -36.91 -1.10
N THR A 376 4.25 -37.50 -0.41
CA THR A 376 3.01 -37.97 -1.06
C THR A 376 2.17 -36.76 -1.49
N PRO A 377 1.69 -36.70 -2.75
CA PRO A 377 0.94 -35.56 -3.28
C PRO A 377 -0.53 -35.54 -2.81
N THR A 378 -0.76 -35.67 -1.50
CA THR A 378 -2.08 -35.64 -0.86
C THR A 378 -2.62 -34.23 -0.65
N ARG A 379 -1.76 -33.21 -0.76
CA ARG A 379 -2.09 -31.79 -0.56
C ARG A 379 -1.74 -31.01 -1.82
N GLN A 380 -2.48 -29.95 -2.08
CA GLN A 380 -2.23 -29.07 -3.22
C GLN A 380 -2.26 -27.64 -2.71
N HIS A 381 -1.08 -27.02 -2.66
CA HIS A 381 -0.91 -25.65 -2.22
C HIS A 381 -0.95 -24.72 -3.44
N PHE A 382 -1.50 -23.52 -3.24
CA PHE A 382 -1.49 -22.49 -4.28
C PHE A 382 -0.77 -21.28 -3.72
N CYS A 383 0.30 -20.85 -4.40
CA CYS A 383 0.95 -19.59 -4.09
C CYS A 383 0.22 -18.47 -4.83
N PHE A 384 -0.39 -17.54 -4.09
CA PHE A 384 -1.10 -16.43 -4.72
C PHE A 384 -0.14 -15.50 -5.48
N GLU A 385 0.99 -15.16 -4.86
CA GLU A 385 1.94 -14.20 -5.42
C GLU A 385 2.62 -14.71 -6.71
N HIS A 386 3.03 -15.98 -6.72
CA HIS A 386 3.66 -16.62 -7.88
C HIS A 386 2.64 -17.26 -8.84
N ALA A 387 1.36 -17.30 -8.46
CA ALA A 387 0.27 -17.88 -9.23
C ALA A 387 0.55 -19.33 -9.67
N CYS A 388 1.09 -20.17 -8.78
CA CYS A 388 1.47 -21.54 -9.10
C CYS A 388 0.92 -22.57 -8.11
N TRP A 389 0.79 -23.81 -8.58
CA TRP A 389 0.36 -24.97 -7.79
C TRP A 389 1.58 -25.78 -7.33
N LEU A 390 1.63 -26.10 -6.04
CA LEU A 390 2.68 -26.89 -5.42
C LEU A 390 2.07 -28.21 -4.90
N PRO A 391 2.48 -29.38 -5.42
CA PRO A 391 1.76 -30.63 -5.25
C PRO A 391 2.03 -31.38 -3.93
N THR A 392 2.96 -30.92 -3.10
CA THR A 392 3.35 -31.59 -1.84
C THR A 392 3.68 -30.55 -0.76
N ASP A 393 3.65 -30.97 0.51
CA ASP A 393 4.14 -30.12 1.61
C ASP A 393 5.63 -29.78 1.42
N GLN A 394 6.41 -30.73 0.92
CA GLN A 394 7.81 -30.51 0.58
C GLN A 394 8.03 -29.39 -0.45
N THR A 395 7.32 -29.45 -1.58
CA THR A 395 7.48 -28.45 -2.65
C THR A 395 6.96 -27.08 -2.21
N TRP A 396 5.96 -27.05 -1.32
CA TRP A 396 5.49 -25.84 -0.67
C TRP A 396 6.53 -25.26 0.30
N HIS A 397 7.08 -26.08 1.20
CA HIS A 397 8.16 -25.71 2.11
C HIS A 397 9.34 -25.08 1.35
N GLN A 398 9.85 -25.79 0.35
CA GLN A 398 10.98 -25.34 -0.45
C GLN A 398 10.65 -24.03 -1.18
N HIS A 399 9.42 -23.90 -1.71
CA HIS A 399 8.96 -22.68 -2.36
C HIS A 399 8.96 -21.49 -1.39
N LEU A 400 8.48 -21.66 -0.16
CA LEU A 400 8.52 -20.62 0.87
C LEU A 400 9.96 -20.22 1.22
N LYS A 401 10.83 -21.20 1.45
CA LYS A 401 12.22 -20.99 1.83
C LYS A 401 13.04 -20.28 0.76
N THR A 402 12.76 -20.54 -0.52
CA THR A 402 13.53 -20.00 -1.65
C THR A 402 12.95 -18.71 -2.24
N HIS A 403 11.63 -18.55 -2.23
CA HIS A 403 10.95 -17.44 -2.91
C HIS A 403 10.24 -16.45 -1.98
N HIS A 404 9.93 -16.81 -0.73
CA HIS A 404 9.26 -15.91 0.20
C HIS A 404 10.19 -15.41 1.31
N MET A 405 10.92 -16.29 1.98
CA MET A 405 11.78 -15.96 3.11
C MET A 405 12.90 -14.96 2.77
N PRO A 406 13.68 -15.12 1.68
CA PRO A 406 14.80 -14.20 1.39
C PRO A 406 14.34 -12.80 0.97
N TYR A 407 13.07 -12.68 0.57
CA TYR A 407 12.47 -11.45 0.06
C TYR A 407 11.38 -10.91 0.99
N LEU A 408 11.40 -11.30 2.27
CA LEU A 408 10.50 -10.79 3.30
C LEU A 408 10.66 -9.27 3.40
N ASN A 409 9.54 -8.56 3.41
CA ASN A 409 9.48 -7.11 3.59
C ASN A 409 8.39 -6.79 4.61
N ASP A 410 8.11 -5.50 4.80
CA ASP A 410 7.13 -4.98 5.73
C ASP A 410 5.67 -5.10 5.26
N PHE A 411 5.36 -5.60 4.05
CA PHE A 411 3.99 -5.76 3.60
C PHE A 411 3.43 -7.14 3.96
N CYS A 412 2.31 -7.14 4.70
CA CYS A 412 1.59 -8.36 5.12
C CYS A 412 0.11 -8.36 4.68
N GLY A 413 -0.31 -7.32 3.95
CA GLY A 413 -1.69 -7.11 3.52
C GLY A 413 -2.15 -8.01 2.38
N ILE A 414 -3.40 -7.79 1.93
CA ILE A 414 -4.02 -8.55 0.84
C ILE A 414 -4.16 -7.65 -0.39
N ILE A 415 -3.62 -8.08 -1.54
CA ILE A 415 -3.82 -7.39 -2.82
C ILE A 415 -4.92 -8.08 -3.60
N ARG A 416 -6.01 -7.36 -3.88
CA ARG A 416 -7.15 -7.84 -4.67
C ARG A 416 -7.32 -7.06 -5.96
N LYS A 417 -7.74 -7.75 -7.01
CA LYS A 417 -8.05 -7.12 -8.31
C LYS A 417 -9.10 -7.91 -9.05
N ARG A 418 -10.15 -7.24 -9.54
CA ARG A 418 -11.27 -7.86 -10.31
C ARG A 418 -11.85 -9.12 -9.63
N GLY A 419 -11.83 -9.14 -8.30
CA GLY A 419 -12.31 -10.26 -7.50
C GLY A 419 -11.38 -11.48 -7.39
N LEU A 420 -10.14 -11.39 -7.87
CA LEU A 420 -9.06 -12.29 -7.51
C LEU A 420 -8.27 -11.74 -6.32
N VAL A 421 -7.71 -12.65 -5.54
CA VAL A 421 -6.62 -12.40 -4.60
C VAL A 421 -5.33 -12.63 -5.37
N ILE A 422 -4.52 -11.59 -5.51
CA ILE A 422 -3.23 -11.66 -6.21
C ILE A 422 -2.11 -11.89 -5.21
N VAL A 423 -2.21 -11.27 -4.04
CA VAL A 423 -1.29 -11.50 -2.91
C VAL A 423 -2.17 -11.77 -1.70
N ALA A 424 -1.97 -12.93 -1.08
CA ALA A 424 -2.63 -13.28 0.17
C ALA A 424 -1.93 -12.59 1.34
N GLY A 425 -2.69 -12.27 2.37
CA GLY A 425 -2.16 -11.64 3.57
C GLY A 425 -1.47 -12.65 4.46
N LEU A 426 -0.49 -12.17 5.21
CA LEU A 426 0.32 -12.95 6.14
C LEU A 426 0.11 -12.42 7.56
N CYS A 427 0.12 -13.30 8.55
CA CYS A 427 0.01 -12.88 9.94
C CYS A 427 1.34 -12.33 10.45
N VAL A 428 1.36 -11.08 10.91
CA VAL A 428 2.57 -10.45 11.49
C VAL A 428 3.09 -11.20 12.72
N PHE A 429 2.22 -11.83 13.51
CA PHE A 429 2.60 -12.63 14.68
C PHE A 429 3.17 -14.00 14.28
N CYS A 430 2.54 -14.71 13.33
CA CYS A 430 3.08 -15.98 12.86
C CYS A 430 4.43 -15.80 12.18
N LEU A 431 4.64 -14.71 11.43
CA LEU A 431 5.93 -14.40 10.83
C LEU A 431 7.05 -14.23 11.87
N ALA A 432 6.70 -13.67 13.03
CA ALA A 432 7.58 -13.41 14.16
C ALA A 432 8.00 -14.67 14.94
N ASP A 433 7.18 -15.72 14.91
CA ASP A 433 7.44 -16.93 15.67
C ASP A 433 8.54 -17.77 14.99
N GLU A 434 9.78 -17.59 15.45
CA GLU A 434 10.95 -18.32 14.96
C GLU A 434 10.89 -19.83 15.26
N ASN A 435 10.08 -20.23 16.24
CA ASN A 435 9.92 -21.65 16.61
C ASN A 435 8.85 -22.36 15.77
N ALA A 436 7.99 -21.60 15.07
CA ALA A 436 6.99 -22.17 14.19
C ALA A 436 7.61 -22.64 12.87
N ALA A 437 7.06 -23.72 12.31
CA ALA A 437 7.40 -24.20 10.98
C ALA A 437 7.11 -23.11 9.92
N ILE A 438 7.92 -23.05 8.86
CA ILE A 438 7.85 -21.98 7.84
C ILE A 438 6.46 -21.88 7.19
N GLU A 439 5.76 -22.99 7.04
CA GLU A 439 4.41 -23.08 6.47
C GLU A 439 3.37 -22.41 7.38
N THR A 440 3.56 -22.51 8.70
CA THR A 440 2.74 -21.80 9.70
C THR A 440 3.06 -20.31 9.69
N ARG A 441 4.34 -19.95 9.62
CA ARG A 441 4.79 -18.55 9.56
C ARG A 441 4.25 -17.82 8.33
N PHE A 442 4.26 -18.49 7.18
CA PHE A 442 3.80 -17.97 5.88
C PHE A 442 2.38 -18.47 5.52
N ALA A 443 1.53 -18.72 6.51
CA ALA A 443 0.14 -19.07 6.27
C ALA A 443 -0.57 -17.99 5.42
N GLN A 444 -1.10 -18.38 4.26
CA GLN A 444 -1.70 -17.45 3.29
C GLN A 444 -3.20 -17.23 3.59
N HIS A 445 -3.56 -16.01 4.00
CA HIS A 445 -4.95 -15.60 4.22
C HIS A 445 -5.51 -14.87 2.98
N HIS A 446 -6.41 -15.53 2.27
CA HIS A 446 -7.07 -14.99 1.07
C HIS A 446 -8.35 -14.19 1.39
N ASP A 447 -8.88 -14.33 2.61
CA ASP A 447 -10.02 -13.56 3.10
C ASP A 447 -9.63 -12.60 4.22
N VAL A 448 -10.03 -11.35 4.07
CA VAL A 448 -9.75 -10.27 5.04
C VAL A 448 -10.32 -10.59 6.41
N ASN A 449 -11.54 -11.14 6.48
CA ASN A 449 -12.17 -11.44 7.76
C ASN A 449 -11.48 -12.61 8.45
N LEU A 450 -11.01 -13.61 7.68
CA LEU A 450 -10.23 -14.71 8.24
C LEU A 450 -8.88 -14.24 8.76
N LEU A 451 -8.21 -13.33 8.05
CA LEU A 451 -6.96 -12.72 8.52
C LEU A 451 -7.19 -11.92 9.81
N HIS A 452 -8.21 -11.05 9.84
CA HIS A 452 -8.52 -10.25 11.02
C HIS A 452 -8.89 -11.12 12.21
N LYS A 453 -9.74 -12.13 12.02
CA LYS A 453 -10.11 -13.07 13.08
C LYS A 453 -8.87 -13.76 13.67
N HIS A 454 -7.97 -14.21 12.80
CA HIS A 454 -6.73 -14.85 13.23
C HIS A 454 -5.79 -13.88 13.98
N LEU A 455 -5.63 -12.65 13.50
CA LEU A 455 -4.86 -11.61 14.20
C LEU A 455 -5.48 -11.27 15.57
N GLN A 456 -6.81 -11.20 15.67
CA GLN A 456 -7.50 -10.97 16.93
C GLN A 456 -7.23 -12.06 17.97
N GLU A 457 -7.06 -13.32 17.56
CA GLU A 457 -6.70 -14.41 18.47
C GLU A 457 -5.31 -14.17 19.10
N HIS A 458 -4.34 -13.68 18.32
CA HIS A 458 -3.02 -13.30 18.84
C HIS A 458 -3.07 -12.07 19.75
N VAL A 459 -3.77 -11.01 19.34
CA VAL A 459 -3.93 -9.79 20.13
C VAL A 459 -4.61 -10.11 21.47
N ALA A 460 -5.65 -10.94 21.47
CA ALA A 460 -6.31 -11.37 22.69
C ALA A 460 -5.42 -12.23 23.60
N ALA A 461 -4.52 -13.04 23.03
CA ALA A 461 -3.59 -13.86 23.79
C ALA A 461 -2.46 -13.04 24.46
N LEU A 462 -1.99 -11.97 23.81
CA LEU A 462 -0.91 -11.11 24.29
C LEU A 462 -1.41 -9.97 25.19
N GLY A 463 -2.64 -9.47 24.97
CA GLY A 463 -3.25 -8.42 25.77
C GLY A 463 -2.40 -7.14 25.83
N PRO A 464 -2.22 -6.51 27.02
CA PRO A 464 -1.47 -5.25 27.15
C PRO A 464 0.04 -5.36 26.96
N ALA A 465 0.59 -6.56 26.72
CA ALA A 465 2.03 -6.77 26.52
C ALA A 465 2.54 -6.39 25.12
N LEU A 466 1.66 -5.92 24.23
CA LEU A 466 2.02 -5.53 22.87
C LEU A 466 2.63 -4.11 22.83
N GLU A 467 3.90 -3.99 23.20
CA GLU A 467 4.62 -2.70 23.22
C GLU A 467 5.30 -2.34 21.89
N ARG A 468 5.48 -3.33 21.01
CA ARG A 468 6.17 -3.21 19.72
C ARG A 468 5.47 -4.02 18.64
N CYS A 469 5.69 -3.63 17.39
CA CYS A 469 5.26 -4.42 16.25
C CYS A 469 5.91 -5.81 16.30
N PRO A 470 5.12 -6.89 16.15
CA PRO A 470 5.67 -8.24 16.15
C PRO A 470 6.41 -8.57 14.84
N HIS A 471 6.25 -7.79 13.78
CA HIS A 471 6.81 -8.13 12.47
C HIS A 471 8.35 -8.14 12.49
N PRO A 472 9.04 -9.18 11.98
CA PRO A 472 10.51 -9.32 12.05
C PRO A 472 11.33 -8.17 11.46
N MET A 473 10.75 -7.39 10.54
CA MET A 473 11.40 -6.27 9.86
C MET A 473 10.88 -4.90 10.32
N CYS A 474 10.10 -4.84 11.40
CA CYS A 474 9.49 -3.61 11.89
C CYS A 474 9.76 -3.42 13.38
N ASP A 475 10.33 -2.26 13.74
CA ASP A 475 10.68 -1.90 15.12
C ASP A 475 9.77 -0.82 15.72
N GLU A 476 8.62 -0.52 15.08
CA GLU A 476 7.72 0.53 15.57
C GLU A 476 7.10 0.16 16.93
N SER A 477 6.99 1.16 17.80
CA SER A 477 6.37 1.01 19.11
C SER A 477 4.85 1.18 19.03
N ILE A 478 4.13 0.35 19.77
CA ILE A 478 2.68 0.26 19.78
C ILE A 478 2.18 0.66 21.16
N ALA A 479 1.39 1.73 21.21
CA ALA A 479 0.90 2.30 22.47
C ALA A 479 -0.46 1.72 22.93
N SER A 480 -1.22 1.10 22.01
CA SER A 480 -2.54 0.53 22.28
C SER A 480 -2.95 -0.47 21.20
N GLU A 481 -4.00 -1.25 21.46
CA GLU A 481 -4.61 -2.15 20.47
C GLU A 481 -5.10 -1.38 19.23
N ASP A 482 -5.78 -0.24 19.41
CA ASP A 482 -6.18 0.62 18.29
C ASP A 482 -4.97 1.13 17.51
N GLY A 483 -3.88 1.46 18.22
CA GLY A 483 -2.61 1.85 17.62
C GLY A 483 -1.98 0.72 16.80
N PHE A 484 -2.10 -0.53 17.24
CA PHE A 484 -1.66 -1.70 16.47
C PHE A 484 -2.44 -1.81 15.15
N TRP A 485 -3.76 -1.70 15.19
CA TRP A 485 -4.58 -1.85 13.97
C TRP A 485 -4.33 -0.74 12.95
N GLU A 486 -4.15 0.50 13.41
CA GLU A 486 -3.81 1.62 12.53
C GLU A 486 -2.40 1.43 11.93
N HIS A 487 -1.41 1.05 12.75
CA HIS A 487 -0.06 0.73 12.30
C HIS A 487 -0.06 -0.42 11.27
N ALA A 488 -0.78 -1.51 11.57
CA ALA A 488 -0.89 -2.66 10.67
C ALA A 488 -1.53 -2.30 9.33
N ASN A 489 -2.44 -1.34 9.30
CA ASN A 489 -3.03 -0.85 8.05
C ASN A 489 -2.04 0.00 7.25
N ILE A 490 -1.44 1.02 7.88
CA ILE A 490 -0.58 1.99 7.21
C ILE A 490 0.73 1.36 6.75
N VAL A 491 1.39 0.61 7.64
CA VAL A 491 2.75 0.07 7.42
C VAL A 491 2.66 -1.29 6.75
N HIS A 492 1.85 -2.20 7.29
CA HIS A 492 1.78 -3.57 6.79
C HIS A 492 0.73 -3.79 5.69
N GLY A 493 -0.04 -2.75 5.31
CA GLY A 493 -1.04 -2.83 4.25
C GLY A 493 -2.27 -3.68 4.60
N MET A 494 -2.50 -3.95 5.89
CA MET A 494 -3.68 -4.68 6.35
C MET A 494 -4.95 -3.88 6.04
N PRO A 495 -5.97 -4.49 5.39
CA PRO A 495 -7.20 -3.77 5.13
C PRO A 495 -7.84 -3.29 6.45
N PRO A 496 -8.43 -2.09 6.52
CA PRO A 496 -9.17 -1.69 7.71
C PRO A 496 -10.37 -2.63 7.93
N PHE A 497 -10.84 -2.74 9.17
CA PHE A 497 -12.16 -3.33 9.42
C PHE A 497 -13.18 -2.61 8.53
N GLY A 498 -13.99 -3.38 7.81
CA GLY A 498 -15.08 -2.79 7.02
C GLY A 498 -15.98 -1.94 7.92
N PRO A 499 -16.70 -0.94 7.36
CA PRO A 499 -17.71 -0.24 8.15
C PRO A 499 -18.61 -1.28 8.81
N PRO A 500 -18.92 -1.15 10.12
CA PRO A 500 -19.81 -2.08 10.79
C PRO A 500 -21.06 -2.18 9.94
N ASN A 501 -21.44 -3.42 9.59
CA ASN A 501 -22.68 -3.66 8.88
C ASN A 501 -23.79 -2.97 9.66
N LEU A 502 -24.30 -1.85 9.14
CA LEU A 502 -25.57 -1.26 9.55
C LEU A 502 -26.68 -2.20 9.05
N THR A 503 -26.67 -3.45 9.52
CA THR A 503 -27.84 -4.32 9.58
C THR A 503 -28.67 -3.97 10.80
N ALA A 504 -28.86 -2.67 11.06
CA ALA A 504 -30.06 -2.20 11.73
C ALA A 504 -31.09 -2.02 10.60
N LYS A 505 -32.11 -2.87 10.59
CA LYS A 505 -33.29 -2.76 9.72
C LYS A 505 -33.66 -1.27 9.56
N ARG A 506 -33.46 -0.70 8.37
CA ARG A 506 -34.20 0.51 7.98
C ARG A 506 -35.66 0.09 7.96
N LYS A 507 -36.38 0.37 9.03
CA LYS A 507 -37.84 0.53 8.97
C LYS A 507 -38.06 1.55 7.86
N ALA A 508 -38.68 1.10 6.77
CA ALA A 508 -39.14 1.99 5.72
C ALA A 508 -40.03 3.04 6.40
N LEU A 509 -39.59 4.30 6.41
CA LEU A 509 -40.51 5.41 6.56
C LEU A 509 -41.43 5.32 5.35
N LYS A 510 -42.68 4.92 5.60
CA LYS A 510 -43.77 5.15 4.67
C LYS A 510 -43.81 6.66 4.45
N LEU A 511 -43.52 7.09 3.23
CA LEU A 511 -44.01 8.36 2.74
C LEU A 511 -45.51 8.16 2.61
N GLU A 512 -46.27 8.79 3.50
CA GLU A 512 -47.68 9.02 3.28
C GLU A 512 -47.76 10.17 2.27
N ASP A 513 -48.44 9.89 1.17
CA ASP A 513 -48.87 10.86 0.19
C ASP A 513 -49.82 11.83 0.88
N ASP A 514 -49.44 13.10 0.98
CA ASP A 514 -50.39 14.19 1.17
C ASP A 514 -50.17 15.19 0.04
N GLU A 515 -51.02 15.04 -0.98
CA GLU A 515 -51.36 16.07 -1.94
C GLU A 515 -51.99 17.26 -1.20
N SER A 516 -51.52 18.48 -1.48
CA SER A 516 -52.33 19.71 -1.38
C SER A 516 -51.50 20.95 -1.77
N TRP A 517 -51.67 21.34 -3.04
CA TRP A 517 -51.40 22.64 -3.69
C TRP A 517 -49.95 23.05 -4.00
#